data_AF-A0A2I0CYK2-F1
#
_entry.id   AF-A0A2I0CYK2-F1
#
_cell.length_a   1.000
_cell.length_b   1.000
_cell.length_c   1.000
_cell.angle_alpha   90.00
_cell.angle_beta   90.00
_cell.angle_gamma   90.00
#
_symmetry.space_group_name_H-M   'P 1'
#
loop_
_entity.id
_entity.type
_entity.pdbx_description
1 polymer ?
#
loop_
_entity_poly.entity_id
_entity_poly.type
_entity_poly.pdbx_seq_one_letter_code
_entity_poly.pdbx_strand_id
1 'polypeptide(L)'
;DNRVAVDIDLSCLISARGIARQKAIQRYRDVMVLEQRFEFPLTLSTYARSVLDLRAVREVSGLCTLLGMDLPDVEKALAGVGTVTAPPEMAVRVV
;
A
#
# COMPACT_ATOMS: atom_id res chain seq x y z
N ASP A 1 -14.86 -7.70 -11.01
CA ASP A 1 -13.48 -7.57 -10.51
C ASP A 1 -12.44 -7.72 -11.58
N ASN A 2 -11.65 -6.67 -11.80
CA ASN A 2 -10.55 -6.66 -12.76
C ASN A 2 -9.21 -7.10 -12.13
N ARG A 3 -9.24 -7.58 -10.87
CA ARG A 3 -8.05 -7.93 -10.05
C ARG A 3 -6.98 -6.82 -10.05
N VAL A 4 -7.42 -5.56 -9.98
CA VAL A 4 -6.54 -4.40 -9.92
C VAL A 4 -6.27 -4.07 -8.46
N ALA A 5 -5.00 -3.92 -8.11
CA ALA A 5 -4.59 -3.48 -6.78
C ALA A 5 -4.52 -1.96 -6.67
N VAL A 6 -4.72 -1.47 -5.45
CA VAL A 6 -4.49 -0.07 -5.08
C VAL A 6 -3.20 0.00 -4.26
N ASP A 7 -2.22 0.76 -4.74
CA ASP A 7 -0.98 1.02 -4.00
C ASP A 7 -1.08 2.33 -3.21
N ILE A 8 -0.72 2.28 -1.92
CA ILE A 8 -0.56 3.47 -1.09
C ILE A 8 0.88 3.95 -1.16
N ASP A 9 1.08 5.07 -1.86
CA ASP A 9 2.36 5.76 -1.96
C ASP A 9 2.66 6.58 -0.69
N LEU A 10 3.59 6.10 0.13
CA LEU A 10 3.99 6.77 1.36
C LEU A 10 4.92 7.97 1.15
N SER A 11 5.41 8.23 -0.07
CA SER A 11 6.25 9.40 -0.37
C SER A 11 5.51 10.71 -0.06
N CYS A 12 4.18 10.73 -0.22
CA CYS A 12 3.33 11.86 0.15
C CYS A 12 3.34 12.15 1.65
N LEU A 13 3.57 11.14 2.50
CA LEU A 13 3.72 11.31 3.94
C LEU A 13 5.14 11.74 4.29
N ILE A 14 6.13 11.12 3.65
CA ILE A 14 7.55 11.33 3.93
C ILE A 14 7.99 12.74 3.50
N SER A 15 7.67 13.12 2.26
CA SER A 15 8.24 14.30 1.60
C SER A 15 7.37 15.54 1.66
N ALA A 16 6.04 15.39 1.60
CA ALA A 16 5.13 16.55 1.65
C ALA A 16 5.10 17.17 3.05
N ARG A 17 4.61 18.41 3.18
CA ARG A 17 4.51 19.13 4.46
C ARG A 17 3.17 19.85 4.60
N GLY A 18 2.82 20.23 5.83
CA GLY A 18 1.65 21.04 6.13
C GLY A 18 0.35 20.48 5.58
N ILE A 19 -0.44 21.34 4.94
CA ILE A 19 -1.77 21.01 4.40
C ILE A 19 -1.72 19.88 3.38
N ALA A 20 -0.67 19.80 2.55
CA ALA A 20 -0.55 18.74 1.55
C ALA A 20 -0.47 17.36 2.20
N ARG A 21 0.35 17.23 3.25
CA ARG A 21 0.46 15.99 4.04
C ARG A 21 -0.86 15.64 4.74
N GLN A 22 -1.52 16.62 5.34
CA GLN A 22 -2.81 16.39 6.01
C GLN A 22 -3.89 15.89 5.04
N LYS A 23 -3.98 16.50 3.85
CA LYS A 23 -4.90 16.03 2.80
C LYS A 23 -4.59 14.60 2.37
N ALA A 24 -3.32 14.26 2.19
CA ALA A 24 -2.92 12.89 1.83
C ALA A 24 -3.37 11.89 2.91
N ILE A 25 -3.13 12.17 4.19
CA ILE A 25 -3.59 11.32 5.31
C ILE A 25 -5.11 11.12 5.26
N GLN A 26 -5.88 12.20 5.06
CA GLN A 26 -7.33 12.10 4.99
C GLN A 26 -7.78 11.23 3.82
N ARG A 27 -7.19 11.41 2.63
CA ARG A 27 -7.52 10.59 1.45
C ARG A 27 -7.15 9.12 1.62
N TYR A 28 -6.01 8.82 2.23
CA TYR A 28 -5.64 7.44 2.48
C TYR A 28 -6.56 6.78 3.50
N ARG A 29 -7.04 7.50 4.52
CA ARG A 29 -8.10 7.00 5.40
C ARG A 29 -9.40 6.70 4.64
N ASP A 30 -9.79 7.58 3.72
CA ASP A 30 -10.95 7.32 2.85
C ASP A 30 -10.75 6.02 2.04
N VAL A 31 -9.52 5.77 1.54
CA VAL A 31 -9.18 4.52 0.84
C VAL A 31 -9.26 3.31 1.77
N MET A 32 -8.82 3.39 3.03
CA MET A 32 -8.94 2.28 3.98
C MET A 32 -10.39 1.91 4.26
N VAL A 33 -11.29 2.90 4.37
CA VAL A 33 -12.73 2.65 4.51
C VAL A 33 -13.28 1.91 3.29
N LEU A 34 -12.78 2.21 2.09
CA LEU A 34 -13.16 1.50 0.87
C LEU A 34 -12.56 0.09 0.82
N GLU A 35 -11.31 -0.09 1.23
CA GLU A 35 -10.68 -1.43 1.30
C GLU A 35 -11.45 -2.34 2.25
N GLN A 36 -11.82 -1.86 3.42
CA GLN A 36 -12.62 -2.64 4.38
C GLN A 36 -14.00 -3.04 3.84
N ARG A 37 -14.57 -2.23 2.93
CA ARG A 37 -15.91 -2.48 2.37
C ARG A 37 -15.88 -3.38 1.14
N PHE A 38 -14.86 -3.26 0.31
CA PHE A 38 -14.79 -3.89 -1.01
C PHE A 38 -13.69 -4.95 -1.11
N GLU A 39 -12.83 -5.07 -0.11
CA GLU A 39 -11.78 -6.08 0.03
C GLU A 39 -10.87 -6.18 -1.21
N PHE A 40 -10.66 -5.06 -1.90
CA PHE A 40 -9.76 -5.02 -3.05
C PHE A 40 -8.30 -5.24 -2.62
N PRO A 41 -7.44 -5.79 -3.49
CA PRO A 41 -6.02 -5.94 -3.17
C PRO A 41 -5.38 -4.57 -2.89
N LEU A 42 -4.73 -4.45 -1.74
CA LEU A 42 -4.03 -3.25 -1.32
C LEU A 42 -2.53 -3.53 -1.18
N THR A 43 -1.69 -2.63 -1.67
CA THR A 43 -0.22 -2.68 -1.49
C THR A 43 0.32 -1.41 -0.85
N LEU A 44 1.51 -1.49 -0.26
CA LEU A 44 2.24 -0.34 0.29
C LEU A 44 3.57 -0.16 -0.43
N SER A 45 3.91 1.08 -0.74
CA SER A 45 5.23 1.42 -1.26
C SER A 45 5.73 2.75 -0.68
N THR A 46 7.04 2.92 -0.60
CA THR A 46 7.65 4.23 -0.28
C THR A 46 7.82 5.11 -1.52
N TYR A 47 7.55 4.55 -2.71
CA TYR A 47 7.85 5.14 -4.01
C TYR A 47 9.30 5.68 -4.12
N ALA A 48 10.25 4.97 -3.48
CA ALA A 48 11.65 5.37 -3.45
C ALA A 48 12.25 5.44 -4.86
N ARG A 49 12.88 6.58 -5.19
CA ARG A 49 13.59 6.79 -6.47
C ARG A 49 15.10 6.67 -6.30
N SER A 50 15.58 6.67 -5.06
CA SER A 50 16.96 6.44 -4.67
C SER A 50 17.03 5.61 -3.38
N VAL A 51 18.22 5.09 -3.07
CA VAL A 51 18.47 4.35 -1.82
C VAL A 51 18.23 5.20 -0.56
N LEU A 52 18.27 6.54 -0.67
CA LEU A 52 18.04 7.46 0.45
C LEU A 52 16.55 7.62 0.80
N ASP A 53 15.68 7.24 -0.14
CA ASP A 53 14.22 7.30 0.01
C ASP A 53 13.66 6.00 0.61
N LEU A 54 14.49 4.96 0.74
CA LEU A 54 14.11 3.72 1.40
C LEU A 54 13.81 3.98 2.88
N ARG A 55 12.86 3.21 3.41
CA ARG A 55 12.50 3.22 4.83
C ARG A 55 12.50 1.81 5.36
N ALA A 56 12.90 1.65 6.61
CA ALA A 56 12.79 0.37 7.28
C ALA A 56 11.32 0.01 7.46
N VAL A 57 10.99 -1.29 7.46
CA VAL A 57 9.62 -1.78 7.67
C VAL A 57 9.00 -1.18 8.93
N ARG A 58 9.76 -1.09 10.03
CA ARG A 58 9.30 -0.47 11.28
C ARG A 58 8.85 1.00 11.12
N GLU A 59 9.52 1.76 10.25
CA GLU A 59 9.16 3.16 9.99
C GLU A 59 7.90 3.24 9.14
N VAL A 60 7.79 2.35 8.14
CA VAL A 60 6.57 2.20 7.33
C VAL A 60 5.37 1.84 8.21
N SER A 61 5.50 0.85 9.09
CA SER A 61 4.45 0.47 10.04
C SER A 61 4.04 1.66 10.92
N GLY A 62 5.01 2.41 11.44
CA GLY A 62 4.74 3.62 12.23
C GLY A 62 3.96 4.67 11.45
N LEU A 63 4.32 4.93 10.18
CA LEU A 63 3.59 5.86 9.32
C LEU A 63 2.17 5.39 9.01
N CYS A 64 1.98 4.09 8.79
CA CYS A 64 0.68 3.51 8.45
C CYS A 64 -0.35 3.61 9.60
N THR A 65 0.11 3.74 10.86
CA THR A 65 -0.80 4.06 11.98
C THR A 65 -1.56 5.36 11.78
N LEU A 66 -1.00 6.34 11.06
CA LEU A 66 -1.69 7.59 10.71
C LEU A 66 -2.89 7.33 9.80
N LEU A 67 -2.88 6.23 9.06
CA LEU A 67 -3.94 5.83 8.13
C LEU A 67 -5.00 4.97 8.82
N GLY A 68 -4.79 4.60 10.09
CA GLY A 68 -5.66 3.70 10.84
C GLY A 68 -5.31 2.22 10.68
N MET A 69 -4.17 1.90 10.07
CA MET A 69 -3.68 0.52 9.93
C MET A 69 -2.98 0.06 11.20
N ASP A 70 -3.20 -1.19 11.57
CA ASP A 70 -2.41 -1.88 12.57
C ASP A 70 -1.26 -2.71 11.94
N LEU A 71 -0.52 -3.46 12.76
CA LEU A 71 0.61 -4.25 12.26
C LEU A 71 0.16 -5.37 11.30
N PRO A 72 -0.86 -6.19 11.62
CA PRO A 72 -1.46 -7.14 10.68
C PRO A 72 -1.86 -6.53 9.33
N ASP A 73 -2.50 -5.35 9.34
CA ASP A 73 -2.88 -4.66 8.11
C ASP A 73 -1.66 -4.32 7.24
N VAL A 74 -0.60 -3.83 7.88
CA VAL A 74 0.65 -3.48 7.19
C VAL A 74 1.34 -4.72 6.63
N GLU A 75 1.39 -5.82 7.37
CA GLU A 75 1.97 -7.08 6.91
C GLU A 75 1.18 -7.64 5.71
N LYS A 76 -0.15 -7.62 5.78
CA LYS A 76 -1.04 -8.00 4.66
C LYS A 76 -0.74 -7.17 3.43
N ALA A 77 -0.66 -5.84 3.57
CA ALA A 77 -0.48 -4.95 2.44
C ALA A 77 0.95 -5.03 1.84
N LEU A 78 1.99 -5.25 2.65
CA LEU A 78 3.34 -5.52 2.16
C LEU A 78 3.43 -6.87 1.42
N ALA A 79 2.72 -7.89 1.92
CA ALA A 79 2.64 -9.19 1.24
C ALA A 79 1.76 -9.15 -0.02
N GLY A 80 0.86 -8.18 -0.14
CA GLY A 80 -0.12 -8.05 -1.22
C GLY A 80 0.49 -8.03 -2.63
N VAL A 81 1.73 -7.57 -2.78
CA VAL A 81 2.45 -7.60 -4.07
C VAL A 81 2.56 -9.03 -4.63
N GLY A 82 2.68 -10.03 -3.77
CA GLY A 82 2.71 -11.44 -4.19
C GLY A 82 1.41 -11.88 -4.86
N THR A 83 0.28 -11.42 -4.33
CA THR A 83 -1.06 -11.70 -4.90
C THR A 83 -1.25 -11.03 -6.26
N VAL A 84 -0.72 -9.83 -6.44
CA VAL A 84 -0.85 -9.06 -7.70
C VAL A 84 0.07 -9.60 -8.80
N THR A 85 1.27 -10.05 -8.42
CA THR A 85 2.28 -10.54 -9.36
C THR A 85 2.19 -12.04 -9.61
N ALA A 86 1.40 -12.77 -8.82
CA ALA A 86 1.14 -14.17 -9.06
C ALA A 86 0.51 -14.36 -10.46
N PRO A 87 0.98 -15.35 -11.23
CA PRO A 87 0.37 -15.67 -12.50
C PRO A 87 -1.10 -16.08 -12.26
N PRO A 88 -2.04 -15.67 -13.13
CA PRO A 88 -3.41 -16.17 -13.06
C PRO A 88 -3.40 -17.71 -13.20
N GLU A 89 -4.27 -18.40 -12.45
CA GLU A 89 -4.35 -19.86 -12.44
C GLU A 89 -4.38 -20.45 -13.86
N MET A 90 -3.51 -21.46 -14.06
CA MET A 90 -3.19 -22.15 -15.31
C MET A 90 -2.62 -21.27 -16.44
N ALA A 91 -1.31 -21.01 -16.37
CA ALA A 91 -0.52 -20.99 -17.60
C ALA A 91 -0.67 -22.38 -18.25
N VAL A 92 -1.47 -22.45 -19.32
CA VAL A 92 -1.71 -23.67 -20.09
C VAL A 92 -0.35 -24.29 -20.44
N ARG A 93 -0.08 -25.50 -19.94
CA ARG A 93 1.10 -26.26 -20.37
C ARG A 93 0.94 -26.56 -21.86
N VAL A 94 1.75 -25.92 -22.68
CA VAL A 94 1.93 -26.35 -24.08
C VAL A 94 2.70 -27.67 -24.02
N VAL A 95 2.05 -28.75 -24.44
CA VAL A 95 2.62 -30.10 -24.55
C VAL A 95 3.32 -30.24 -25.89
#